data_AF-A0A2S3WJU5-F1
#
_entry.id   AF-A0A2S3WJU5-F1
#
_cell.length_a   1.000
_cell.length_b   1.000
_cell.length_c   1.000
_cell.angle_alpha   90.00
_cell.angle_beta   90.00
_cell.angle_gamma   90.00
#
_symmetry.space_group_name_H-M   'P 1'
#
loop_
_entity.id
_entity.type
_entity.pdbx_description
1 polymer ?
#
loop_
_entity_poly.entity_id
_entity_poly.type
_entity_poly.pdbx_seq_one_letter_code
_entity_poly.pdbx_strand_id
1 'polypeptide(L)' 'MSPYQEQKVAELKRLGWTEVGKRYLPGPGRRPAQHVYELSCLTGKLQVFVHPAEMIYLAA' A
#
# COMPACT_ATOMS: atom_id res chain seq x y z
N MET A 1 0.46 -11.21 9.15
CA MET A 1 -0.46 -10.37 8.34
C MET A 1 -1.77 -11.12 8.21
N SER A 2 -2.86 -10.50 7.74
CA SER A 2 -4.04 -11.28 7.34
C SER A 2 -3.76 -12.01 6.01
N PRO A 3 -4.44 -13.14 5.70
CA PRO A 3 -4.29 -13.81 4.40
C PRO A 3 -4.56 -12.89 3.21
N TYR A 4 -5.51 -11.96 3.36
CA TYR A 4 -5.80 -10.91 2.40
C TYR A 4 -4.60 -9.98 2.17
N GLN A 5 -3.98 -9.48 3.26
CA GLN A 5 -2.80 -8.63 3.16
C GLN A 5 -1.64 -9.35 2.47
N GLU A 6 -1.41 -10.63 2.81
CA GLU A 6 -0.33 -11.43 2.22
C GLU A 6 -0.53 -11.59 0.71
N GLN A 7 -1.76 -11.91 0.29
CA GLN A 7 -2.12 -11.99 -1.12
C GLN A 7 -1.89 -10.67 -1.86
N LYS A 8 -2.29 -9.54 -1.27
CA LYS A 8 -2.12 -8.22 -1.86
C LYS A 8 -0.68 -7.75 -1.91
N VAL A 9 0.10 -8.02 -0.86
CA VAL A 9 1.54 -7.75 -0.84
C VAL A 9 2.26 -8.56 -1.93
N ALA A 10 1.92 -9.84 -2.09
CA ALA A 10 2.49 -10.68 -3.14
C ALA A 10 2.13 -10.16 -4.54
N GLU A 11 0.88 -9.73 -4.74
CA GLU A 11 0.41 -9.13 -5.99
C GLU A 11 1.18 -7.84 -6.32
N LEU A 12 1.34 -6.94 -5.36
CA LEU A 12 2.09 -5.68 -5.54
C LEU A 12 3.55 -5.92 -5.89
N LYS A 13 4.21 -6.85 -5.20
CA LYS A 13 5.59 -7.25 -5.51
C LYS A 13 5.71 -7.81 -6.93
N ARG A 14 4.76 -8.67 -7.35
CA ARG A 14 4.72 -9.23 -8.72
C ARG A 14 4.54 -8.15 -9.78
N LEU A 15 3.81 -7.08 -9.46
CA LEU A 15 3.56 -5.94 -10.34
C LEU A 15 4.70 -4.90 -10.34
N GLY A 16 5.82 -5.15 -9.64
CA GLY A 16 6.98 -4.25 -9.63
C GLY A 16 6.84 -3.05 -8.69
N TRP A 17 5.89 -3.09 -7.74
CA TRP A 17 5.79 -2.06 -6.72
C TRP A 17 6.88 -2.22 -5.67
N THR A 18 7.40 -1.09 -5.17
CA THR A 18 8.49 -1.07 -4.19
C THR A 18 7.96 -0.75 -2.80
N GLU A 19 8.34 -1.53 -1.78
CA GLU A 19 7.95 -1.23 -0.40
C GLU A 19 8.72 0.00 0.11
N VAL A 20 7.99 1.05 0.49
CA VAL A 20 8.55 2.31 1.03
C VAL A 20 8.42 2.39 2.55
N GLY A 21 7.87 1.35 3.18
CA GLY A 21 7.79 1.20 4.63
C GLY A 21 6.38 1.42 5.19
N LYS A 22 6.29 2.13 6.31
CA LYS A 22 5.04 2.38 7.04
C LYS A 22 4.70 3.86 6.99
N ARG A 23 3.48 4.21 6.59
CA ARG A 23 2.96 5.57 6.70
C ARG A 23 1.59 5.57 7.36
N TYR A 24 1.34 6.60 8.14
CA TYR A 24 0.03 6.86 8.71
C TYR A 24 -0.82 7.61 7.70
N LEU A 25 -1.97 7.03 7.34
CA LEU A 25 -3.01 7.75 6.61
C LEU A 25 -4.05 8.25 7.62
N PRO A 26 -4.22 9.57 7.82
CA PRO A 26 -5.21 10.09 8.75
C PRO A 26 -6.63 9.75 8.27
N GLY A 27 -7.47 9.31 9.21
CA GLY A 27 -8.88 9.00 8.97
C GLY A 27 -9.55 8.39 10.20
N PRO A 28 -10.86 8.62 10.40
CA PRO A 28 -11.57 8.12 11.57
C PRO A 28 -11.53 6.59 11.63
N GLY A 29 -11.10 6.06 12.78
CA GLY A 29 -11.00 4.60 13.02
C GLY A 29 -9.89 3.87 12.26
N ARG A 30 -9.04 4.56 11.49
CA ARG A 30 -7.98 3.92 10.69
C ARG A 30 -6.74 3.65 11.53
N ARG A 31 -6.35 2.38 11.59
CA ARG A 31 -5.04 1.96 12.08
C ARG A 31 -3.97 2.33 11.04
N PRO A 32 -2.72 2.62 11.45
CA PRO A 32 -1.63 2.88 10.51
C PRO A 32 -1.52 1.78 9.46
N ALA A 33 -1.32 2.15 8.19
CA ALA A 33 -1.03 1.16 7.17
C ALA A 33 0.30 0.49 7.52
N GLN A 34 0.28 -0.83 7.62
CA GLN A 34 1.47 -1.58 8.03
C GLN A 34 2.47 -1.74 6.89
N HIS A 35 2.00 -1.59 5.64
CA HIS A 35 2.83 -1.67 4.45
C HIS A 35 2.35 -0.64 3.45
N VAL A 36 3.30 0.15 2.96
CA VAL A 36 3.08 1.13 1.92
C VAL A 36 4.00 0.79 0.78
N TYR A 37 3.41 0.68 -0.40
CA TYR A 37 4.13 0.43 -1.62
C TYR A 37 4.01 1.62 -2.55
N GLU A 38 5.06 1.88 -3.30
CA GLU A 38 5.11 2.94 -4.30
C GLU A 38 5.40 2.34 -5.68
N LEU A 39 4.68 2.82 -6.67
CA LEU A 39 4.95 2.61 -8.08
C LEU A 39 5.33 3.96 -8.68
N SER A 40 6.60 4.11 -9.04
CA SER A 40 7.07 5.25 -9.83
C SER A 40 6.85 4.94 -11.30
N CYS A 41 5.99 5.71 -11.96
CA CYS A 41 5.86 5.69 -13.42
C CYS A 41 6.39 7.00 -14.00
N LEU A 42 6.63 7.02 -15.32
CA LEU A 42 7.15 8.21 -16.03
C LEU A 42 6.30 9.47 -15.80
N THR A 43 5.02 9.31 -15.46
CA THR A 43 4.02 10.38 -15.32
C THR A 43 3.68 10.74 -13.88
N GLY A 44 4.24 10.07 -12.87
CA GLY A 44 3.96 10.37 -11.46
C GLY A 44 4.29 9.23 -10.50
N LYS A 45 3.89 9.41 -9.24
CA LYS A 45 4.07 8.40 -8.19
C LYS A 45 2.72 7.94 -7.68
N LEU A 46 2.49 6.64 -7.69
CA LEU A 46 1.31 6.04 -7.10
C LEU A 46 1.71 5.33 -5.81
N GLN A 47 1.06 5.67 -4.70
CA GLN A 47 1.24 5.00 -3.43
C GLN A 47 0.02 4.14 -3.10
N VAL A 48 0.25 2.95 -2.55
CA VAL A 48 -0.80 2.08 -2.03
C VAL A 48 -0.54 1.77 -0.57
N PHE A 49 -1.57 1.94 0.24
CA PHE A 49 -1.58 1.71 1.67
C PHE A 49 -2.34 0.41 1.92
N VAL A 50 -1.64 -0.60 2.42
CA VAL A 50 -2.19 -1.94 2.61
C VAL A 50 -2.60 -2.10 4.08
N HIS A 51 -3.91 -2.18 4.31
CA HIS A 51 -4.52 -2.43 5.61
C HIS A 51 -5.01 -3.90 5.72
N PRO A 52 -5.30 -4.41 6.93
CA PRO A 52 -5.77 -5.78 7.13
C PRO A 52 -6.96 -6.23 6.28
N ALA A 53 -7.85 -5.30 5.91
CA ALA A 53 -9.09 -5.59 5.19
C ALA A 53 -9.30 -4.72 3.93
N GLU A 54 -8.41 -3.77 3.64
CA GLU A 54 -8.58 -2.84 2.53
C GLU A 54 -7.24 -2.38 1.95
N MET A 55 -7.29 -1.84 0.74
CA MET A 55 -6.17 -1.11 0.12
C MET A 55 -6.64 0.27 -0.30
N ILE A 56 -5.79 1.27 -0.09
CA ILE A 56 -6.07 2.65 -0.47
C ILE A 56 -4.98 3.10 -1.43
N TYR A 57 -5.39 3.55 -2.63
CA TYR A 57 -4.49 4.09 -3.63
C TYR A 57 -4.52 5.62 -3.57
N LEU A 58 -3.34 6.24 -3.59
CA LEU A 58 -3.17 7.69 -3.65
C LEU A 58 -2.17 8.02 -4.74
N ALA A 59 -2.58 8.86 -5.68
CA ALA A 59 -1.66 9.52 -6.59
C ALA A 59 -0.97 10.68 -5.84
N ALA A 60 0.34 10.77 -5.97
CA ALA A 60 1.17 11.85 -5.46
C ALA A 60 1.72 12.69 -6.62
#